data_AF-A0A150RF62-F1
#
_entry.id   AF-A0A150RF62-F1
#
_cell.length_a   1.000
_cell.length_b   1.000
_cell.length_c   1.000
_cell.angle_alpha   90.00
_cell.angle_beta   90.00
_cell.angle_gamma   90.00
#
_symmetry.space_group_name_H-M   'P 1'
#
loop_
_entity.id
_entity.type
_entity.pdbx_description
1 polymer ?
#
loop_
_entity_poly.entity_id
_entity_poly.type
_entity_poly.pdbx_seq_one_letter_code
_entity_poly.pdbx_strand_id
1 'polypeptide(L)'
;MTAVPAVDPLPREPSSEQAAPAPATPTFVLSDELRLIDAARAALARGDAPLALRFTAEHAARFPGGSLAIERDVLRVDALVAAGHIAEAASHACAFAARSPRSAQAPRMIKVGRCSSTIP
;
A
#
# COMPACT_ATOMS: atom_id res chain seq x y z
N MET A 1 20.39 -72.64 -12.69
CA MET A 1 20.03 -71.78 -11.55
C MET A 1 19.76 -70.40 -12.12
N THR A 2 18.50 -70.01 -12.35
CA THR A 2 17.62 -69.24 -11.41
C THR A 2 18.10 -67.77 -11.33
N ALA A 3 17.36 -66.70 -11.59
CA ALA A 3 15.92 -66.42 -11.70
C ALA A 3 15.67 -65.17 -12.59
N VAL A 4 14.42 -64.98 -13.01
CA VAL A 4 13.83 -63.75 -13.59
C VAL A 4 12.68 -63.33 -12.65
N PRO A 5 12.07 -62.13 -12.73
CA PRO A 5 12.55 -60.75 -12.86
C PRO A 5 12.12 -59.89 -11.64
N ALA A 6 12.51 -58.62 -11.56
CA ALA A 6 11.74 -57.64 -10.78
C ALA A 6 11.51 -56.40 -11.64
N VAL A 7 10.25 -56.25 -12.04
CA VAL A 7 9.71 -55.09 -12.75
C VAL A 7 9.61 -53.94 -11.76
N ASP A 8 10.18 -52.79 -12.12
CA ASP A 8 10.03 -51.55 -11.35
C ASP A 8 8.58 -51.04 -11.52
N PRO A 9 7.85 -50.74 -10.44
CA PRO A 9 6.47 -50.30 -10.54
C PRO A 9 6.35 -48.87 -11.12
N LEU A 10 5.26 -48.72 -11.87
CA LEU A 10 4.79 -47.59 -12.67
C LEU A 10 4.73 -46.20 -11.96
N PRO A 11 4.50 -45.13 -12.75
CA PRO A 11 4.83 -43.73 -12.46
C PRO A 11 4.21 -43.14 -11.19
N ARG A 12 4.98 -42.26 -10.54
CA ARG A 12 4.48 -41.38 -9.49
C ARG A 12 3.58 -40.31 -10.12
N GLU A 13 2.27 -40.55 -10.06
CA GLU A 13 1.22 -39.56 -10.31
C GLU A 13 1.45 -38.30 -9.45
N PRO A 14 0.97 -37.13 -9.94
CA PRO A 14 1.54 -35.84 -9.61
C PRO A 14 1.27 -35.56 -8.15
N SER A 15 2.36 -35.53 -7.38
CA SER A 15 2.31 -34.89 -6.07
C SER A 15 1.80 -33.49 -6.33
N SER A 16 0.65 -33.19 -5.75
CA SER A 16 0.11 -31.86 -5.62
C SER A 16 1.14 -31.06 -4.82
N GLU A 17 2.20 -30.64 -5.51
CA GLU A 17 2.97 -29.48 -5.14
C GLU A 17 1.97 -28.35 -5.33
N GLN A 18 1.30 -28.04 -4.23
CA GLN A 18 0.69 -26.77 -3.96
C GLN A 18 1.53 -25.73 -4.68
N ALA A 19 1.09 -25.34 -5.89
CA ALA A 19 1.76 -24.31 -6.65
C ALA A 19 1.51 -23.05 -5.81
N ALA A 20 2.46 -22.78 -4.92
CA ALA A 20 2.60 -21.48 -4.31
C ALA A 20 2.43 -20.49 -5.46
N PRO A 21 1.51 -19.52 -5.38
CA PRO A 21 1.35 -18.55 -6.44
C PRO A 21 2.74 -17.99 -6.72
N ALA A 22 3.23 -18.18 -7.94
CA ALA A 22 4.47 -17.56 -8.39
C ALA A 22 4.43 -16.09 -7.95
N PRO A 23 5.53 -15.52 -7.43
CA PRO A 23 5.51 -14.16 -6.92
C PRO A 23 4.92 -13.28 -8.00
N ALA A 24 3.73 -12.72 -7.72
CA ALA A 24 2.99 -11.92 -8.67
C ALA A 24 3.96 -10.86 -9.17
N THR A 25 4.28 -10.94 -10.45
CA THR A 25 5.27 -10.08 -11.11
C THR A 25 5.03 -8.61 -10.71
N PRO A 26 6.09 -7.84 -10.43
CA PRO A 26 6.00 -6.50 -9.83
C PRO A 26 5.05 -5.53 -10.57
N THR A 27 4.81 -5.77 -11.86
CA THR A 27 3.90 -5.02 -12.72
C THR A 27 2.43 -5.10 -12.28
N PHE A 28 1.93 -6.26 -11.83
CA PHE A 28 0.52 -6.38 -11.40
C PHE A 28 0.31 -5.73 -10.03
N VAL A 29 1.29 -5.85 -9.14
CA VAL A 29 1.26 -5.24 -7.79
C VAL A 29 1.19 -3.71 -7.90
N LEU A 30 2.00 -3.10 -8.77
CA LEU A 30 1.96 -1.65 -8.99
C LEU A 30 0.64 -1.19 -9.65
N SER A 31 0.07 -2.01 -10.53
CA SER A 31 -1.22 -1.72 -11.17
C SER A 31 -2.37 -1.71 -10.16
N ASP A 32 -2.39 -2.64 -9.21
CA ASP A 32 -3.41 -2.68 -8.14
C ASP A 32 -3.15 -1.63 -7.05
N GLU A 33 -1.89 -1.32 -6.76
CA GLU A 33 -1.52 -0.22 -5.87
C GLU A 33 -2.02 1.13 -6.42
N LEU A 34 -1.77 1.38 -7.71
CA LEU A 34 -2.18 2.61 -8.40
C LEU A 34 -3.71 2.77 -8.43
N ARG A 35 -4.47 1.67 -8.62
CA ARG A 35 -5.94 1.69 -8.61
C ARG A 35 -6.51 2.25 -7.31
N LEU A 36 -5.96 1.88 -6.16
CA LEU A 36 -6.43 2.39 -4.86
C LEU A 36 -6.10 3.88 -4.69
N ILE A 37 -4.92 4.30 -5.13
CA ILE A 37 -4.50 5.71 -5.10
C ILE A 37 -5.37 6.58 -6.00
N ASP A 38 -5.63 6.13 -7.24
CA ASP A 38 -6.52 6.84 -8.16
C ASP A 38 -7.96 6.88 -7.65
N ALA A 39 -8.46 5.81 -7.05
CA ALA A 39 -9.79 5.77 -6.44
C ALA A 39 -9.91 6.77 -5.27
N ALA A 40 -8.88 6.86 -4.42
CA ALA A 40 -8.82 7.85 -3.34
C ALA A 40 -8.81 9.29 -3.90
N ARG A 41 -8.01 9.55 -4.94
CA ARG A 41 -7.96 10.86 -5.60
C ARG A 41 -9.31 11.23 -6.24
N ALA A 42 -9.95 10.29 -6.91
CA ALA A 42 -11.27 10.50 -7.51
C ALA A 42 -12.37 10.73 -6.46
N ALA A 43 -12.28 10.07 -5.29
CA ALA A 43 -13.18 10.33 -4.17
C ALA A 43 -13.02 11.76 -3.62
N LEU A 44 -11.78 12.22 -3.42
CA LEU A 44 -11.49 13.61 -3.03
C LEU A 44 -12.00 14.63 -4.04
N ALA A 45 -11.79 14.39 -5.34
CA ALA A 45 -12.26 15.27 -6.39
C ALA A 45 -13.79 15.42 -6.42
N ARG A 46 -14.52 14.43 -5.91
CA ARG A 46 -15.98 14.43 -5.78
C ARG A 46 -16.46 14.96 -4.42
N GLY A 47 -15.56 15.33 -3.52
CA GLY A 47 -15.89 15.75 -2.15
C GLY A 47 -16.25 14.60 -1.21
N ASP A 48 -16.03 13.33 -1.61
CA ASP A 48 -16.31 12.17 -0.77
C ASP A 48 -15.09 11.80 0.07
N ALA A 49 -14.86 12.60 1.12
CA ALA A 49 -13.76 12.41 2.05
C ALA A 49 -13.80 11.05 2.78
N PRO A 50 -14.96 10.54 3.27
CA PRO A 50 -15.02 9.21 3.88
C PRO A 50 -14.57 8.09 2.93
N LEU A 51 -14.95 8.16 1.65
CA LEU A 51 -14.53 7.16 0.67
C LEU A 51 -13.02 7.25 0.38
N ALA A 52 -12.45 8.44 0.31
CA ALA A 52 -11.00 8.63 0.17
C ALA A 52 -10.23 8.03 1.36
N LEU A 53 -10.72 8.22 2.60
CA LEU A 53 -10.13 7.61 3.79
C LEU A 53 -10.18 6.07 3.74
N ARG A 54 -11.27 5.49 3.22
CA ARG A 54 -11.37 4.04 3.04
C ARG A 54 -10.33 3.51 2.05
N PHE A 55 -10.18 4.13 0.89
CA PHE A 55 -9.20 3.68 -0.11
C PHE A 55 -7.75 3.84 0.36
N THR A 56 -7.43 4.93 1.08
CA THR A 56 -6.09 5.10 1.66
C THR A 56 -5.80 4.09 2.78
N ALA A 57 -6.80 3.73 3.59
CA ALA A 57 -6.68 2.67 4.60
C ALA A 57 -6.52 1.28 3.96
N GLU A 58 -7.26 0.99 2.89
CA GLU A 58 -7.14 -0.26 2.13
C GLU A 58 -5.76 -0.38 1.49
N HIS A 59 -5.23 0.71 0.92
CA HIS A 59 -3.85 0.76 0.43
C HIS A 59 -2.85 0.49 1.54
N ALA A 60 -2.99 1.10 2.72
CA ALA A 60 -2.09 0.84 3.86
C ALA A 60 -2.09 -0.62 4.31
N ALA A 61 -3.25 -1.28 4.27
CA ALA A 61 -3.38 -2.68 4.67
C ALA A 61 -2.79 -3.64 3.63
N ARG A 62 -2.98 -3.38 2.33
CA ARG A 62 -2.51 -4.24 1.24
C ARG A 62 -1.06 -3.97 0.83
N PHE A 63 -0.62 -2.72 0.94
CA PHE A 63 0.68 -2.24 0.47
C PHE A 63 1.37 -1.39 1.55
N PRO A 64 1.67 -1.95 2.74
CA PRO A 64 2.27 -1.19 3.84
C PRO A 64 3.62 -0.55 3.46
N GLY A 65 4.41 -1.24 2.64
CA GLY A 65 5.67 -0.76 2.05
C GLY A 65 5.59 -0.49 0.54
N GLY A 66 4.40 -0.18 0.02
CA GLY A 66 4.18 0.09 -1.40
C GLY A 66 4.93 1.32 -1.91
N SER A 67 5.14 1.38 -3.22
CA SER A 67 5.90 2.48 -3.85
C SER A 67 5.17 3.83 -3.78
N LEU A 68 3.84 3.78 -3.58
CA LEU A 68 2.95 4.94 -3.51
C LEU A 68 2.55 5.27 -2.06
N ALA A 69 3.30 4.80 -1.06
CA ALA A 69 3.04 5.11 0.35
C ALA A 69 3.06 6.62 0.65
N ILE A 70 3.93 7.39 -0.03
CA ILE A 70 3.96 8.85 0.11
C ILE A 70 2.65 9.47 -0.41
N GLU A 71 2.19 9.06 -1.60
CA GLU A 71 0.95 9.54 -2.19
C GLU A 71 -0.26 9.18 -1.32
N ARG A 72 -0.29 7.94 -0.78
CA ARG A 72 -1.32 7.53 0.17
C ARG A 72 -1.38 8.47 1.37
N ASP A 73 -0.25 8.75 2.00
CA ASP A 73 -0.20 9.55 3.23
C ASP A 73 -0.68 10.99 2.96
N VAL A 74 -0.33 11.56 1.81
CA VAL A 74 -0.80 12.89 1.38
C VAL A 74 -2.32 12.89 1.17
N LEU A 75 -2.84 11.91 0.43
CA LEU A 75 -4.27 11.78 0.17
C LEU A 75 -5.07 11.55 1.46
N ARG A 76 -4.50 10.83 2.43
CA ARG A 76 -5.12 10.64 3.75
C ARG A 76 -5.24 11.96 4.50
N VAL A 77 -4.17 12.77 4.53
CA VAL A 77 -4.22 14.09 5.16
C VAL A 77 -5.24 14.99 4.46
N ASP A 78 -5.26 14.99 3.14
CA ASP A 78 -6.23 15.77 2.36
C ASP A 78 -7.67 15.35 2.63
N ALA A 79 -7.93 14.04 2.76
CA ALA A 79 -9.24 13.52 3.12
C ALA A 79 -9.64 13.88 4.56
N LEU A 80 -8.71 13.85 5.52
CA LEU A 80 -8.98 14.29 6.88
C LEU A 80 -9.32 15.79 6.94
N VAL A 81 -8.60 16.62 6.18
CA VAL A 81 -8.93 18.05 6.07
C VAL A 81 -10.31 18.26 5.44
N ALA A 82 -10.61 17.56 4.34
CA ALA A 82 -11.90 17.66 3.66
C ALA A 82 -13.08 17.16 4.53
N ALA A 83 -12.84 16.17 5.40
CA ALA A 83 -13.82 15.69 6.38
C ALA A 83 -13.96 16.61 7.61
N GLY A 84 -13.14 17.66 7.74
CA GLY A 84 -13.13 18.55 8.92
C GLY A 84 -12.40 17.96 10.14
N HIS A 85 -11.71 16.83 10.00
CA HIS A 85 -10.94 16.17 11.05
C HIS A 85 -9.57 16.82 11.23
N ILE A 86 -9.55 18.12 11.56
CA ILE A 86 -8.33 18.95 11.53
C ILE A 86 -7.25 18.47 12.50
N ALA A 87 -7.63 18.03 13.71
CA ALA A 87 -6.67 17.53 14.70
C ALA A 87 -5.96 16.25 14.22
N GLU A 88 -6.73 15.34 13.61
CA GLU A 88 -6.20 14.08 13.07
C GLU A 88 -5.33 14.34 11.83
N ALA A 89 -5.78 15.24 10.94
CA ALA A 89 -5.00 15.70 9.79
C ALA A 89 -3.65 16.27 10.22
N ALA A 90 -3.65 17.12 11.26
CA ALA A 90 -2.44 17.75 11.75
C ALA A 90 -1.45 16.72 12.32
N SER A 91 -1.94 15.79 13.14
CA SER A 91 -1.13 14.70 13.69
C SER A 91 -0.49 13.84 12.58
N HIS A 92 -1.29 13.44 11.59
CA HIS A 92 -0.78 12.68 10.45
C HIS A 92 0.24 13.45 9.60
N ALA A 93 0.01 14.75 9.38
CA ALA A 93 0.91 15.60 8.61
C ALA A 93 2.26 15.81 9.33
N CYS A 94 2.25 16.01 10.65
CA CYS A 94 3.48 16.08 11.44
C CYS A 94 4.26 14.77 11.43
N ALA A 95 3.57 13.65 11.60
CA ALA A 95 4.20 12.34 11.54
C ALA A 95 4.80 12.06 10.15
N PHE A 96 4.12 12.47 9.08
CA PHE A 96 4.66 12.40 7.72
C PHE A 96 5.91 13.26 7.57
N ALA A 97 5.87 14.53 8.01
CA ALA A 97 7.01 15.44 7.89
C ALA A 97 8.26 14.91 8.63
N ALA A 98 8.07 14.27 9.79
CA ALA A 98 9.15 13.64 10.53
C ALA A 98 9.74 12.40 9.82
N ARG A 99 8.90 11.56 9.20
CA ARG A 99 9.35 10.36 8.48
C ARG A 99 9.91 10.65 7.09
N SER A 100 9.44 11.70 6.44
CA SER A 100 9.74 12.03 5.04
C SER A 100 10.15 13.49 4.85
N PRO A 101 11.17 13.99 5.57
CA PRO A 101 11.55 15.40 5.56
C PRO A 101 12.11 15.89 4.22
N ARG A 102 12.64 14.98 3.40
CA ARG A 102 13.18 15.28 2.06
C ARG A 102 12.15 15.12 0.93
N SER A 103 10.90 14.76 1.25
CA SER A 103 9.84 14.62 0.24
C SER A 103 9.37 15.99 -0.25
N ALA A 104 8.94 16.07 -1.51
CA ALA A 104 8.38 17.30 -2.07
C ALA A 104 7.13 17.81 -1.31
N GLN A 105 6.46 16.92 -0.58
CA GLN A 105 5.24 17.21 0.18
C GLN A 105 5.52 17.68 1.61
N ALA A 106 6.75 17.56 2.10
CA ALA A 106 7.11 17.92 3.47
C ALA A 106 6.75 19.37 3.85
N PRO A 107 7.05 20.41 3.05
CA PRO A 107 6.71 21.79 3.41
C PRO A 107 5.20 22.01 3.57
N ARG A 108 4.39 21.35 2.74
CA ARG A 108 2.93 21.41 2.82
C ARG A 108 2.43 20.71 4.08
N MET A 109 2.99 19.55 4.40
CA MET A 109 2.60 18.77 5.58
C MET A 109 3.00 19.47 6.89
N ILE A 110 4.15 20.13 6.92
CA ILE A 110 4.56 21.01 8.04
C ILE A 110 3.51 22.10 8.28
N LYS A 111 3.03 22.75 7.20
CA LYS A 111 2.02 23.81 7.28
C LYS A 111 0.67 23.27 7.78
N VAL A 112 0.20 22.14 7.25
CA VAL A 112 -1.06 21.50 7.69
C VAL A 112 -0.97 21.05 9.14
N GLY A 113 0.14 20.43 9.52
CA GLY A 113 0.42 19.96 10.87
C GLY A 113 0.68 21.05 11.90
N ARG A 114 1.05 22.26 11.45
CA ARG A 114 1.54 23.35 12.30
C ARG A 114 2.70 22.91 13.21
N CYS A 115 3.50 21.95 12.76
CA CYS A 115 4.66 21.45 13.50
C CYS A 115 5.92 22.23 13.14
N SER A 116 6.81 22.47 14.10
CA SER A 116 8.12 23.01 13.80
C SER A 116 8.92 21.99 13.02
N SER A 117 9.43 22.39 11.85
CA SER A 117 10.38 21.61 11.06
C SER A 117 11.75 21.61 11.73
N THR A 118 11.86 21.10 12.96
CA THR A 118 13.16 20.86 13.58
C THR A 118 13.69 19.56 13.00
N ILE A 119 14.37 19.70 11.86
CA ILE A 119 15.20 18.66 11.25
C ILE A 119 16.43 18.54 12.15
N PRO A 120 16.74 17.37 12.74
CA PRO A 120 18.01 17.17 13.43
C PRO A 120 19.19 17.17 12.46
#